data_AF-A0A1Y2LCM1-F1
#
_entry.id   AF-A0A1Y2LCM1-F1
#
_cell.length_a   1.000
_cell.length_b   1.000
_cell.length_c   1.000
_cell.angle_alpha   90.00
_cell.angle_beta   90.00
_cell.angle_gamma   90.00
#
_symmetry.space_group_name_H-M   'P 1'
#
loop_
_entity.id
_entity.type
_entity.pdbx_description
1 polymer ?
#
loop_
_entity_poly.entity_id
_entity_poly.type
_entity_poly.pdbx_seq_one_letter_code
_entity_poly.pdbx_strand_id
1 'polypeptide(L)'
;MVMMSPMMFDTPGSENNPVTQMLFYSLLAFPALCLMGGILPWVLKRHPQSIWLYALSGLAVGLFFASIVLLQIQCDGSFSCL
;
A
#
# COMPACT_ATOMS: atom_id res chain seq x y z
N MET A 1 9.51 5.22 -4.46
CA MET A 1 8.19 5.86 -4.27
C MET A 1 8.05 6.57 -2.91
N VAL A 2 8.83 6.22 -1.88
CA VAL A 2 8.87 6.98 -0.60
C VAL A 2 9.32 8.45 -0.78
N MET A 3 10.11 8.75 -1.82
CA MET A 3 10.52 10.12 -2.15
C MET A 3 9.36 11.06 -2.56
N MET A 4 8.15 10.54 -2.82
CA MET A 4 6.95 11.33 -3.13
C MET A 4 6.09 11.65 -1.90
N SER A 5 6.43 11.05 -0.75
CA SER A 5 5.74 11.31 0.52
C SER A 5 5.75 12.76 1.01
N PRO A 6 6.80 13.60 0.80
CA PRO A 6 6.71 14.99 1.24
C PRO A 6 5.57 15.75 0.55
N MET A 7 5.28 15.46 -0.72
CA MET A 7 4.14 16.07 -1.45
C MET A 7 2.77 15.62 -0.91
N MET A 8 2.66 14.43 -0.32
CA MET A 8 1.41 13.94 0.30
C MET A 8 1.12 14.60 1.66
N PHE A 9 2.17 14.99 2.39
CA PHE A 9 2.06 15.64 3.70
C PHE A 9 2.23 17.16 3.62
N ASP A 10 2.39 17.73 2.42
CA ASP A 10 2.50 19.18 2.19
C ASP A 10 1.16 19.91 2.38
N THR A 11 0.04 19.19 2.34
CA THR A 11 -1.31 19.76 2.53
C THR A 11 -1.66 19.89 4.02
N PRO A 12 -2.07 21.07 4.52
CA PRO A 12 -2.37 21.28 5.94
C PRO A 12 -3.52 20.38 6.39
N GLY A 13 -3.31 19.62 7.48
CA GLY A 13 -4.26 18.62 8.00
C GLY A 13 -4.06 17.20 7.48
N SER A 14 -3.23 16.97 6.45
CA SER A 14 -2.93 15.64 5.91
C SER A 14 -2.26 14.71 6.95
N GLU A 15 -1.47 15.26 7.88
CA GLU A 15 -0.80 14.48 8.93
C GLU A 15 -1.77 13.82 9.93
N ASN A 16 -2.95 14.42 10.14
CA ASN A 16 -3.97 13.91 11.07
C ASN A 16 -5.01 13.02 10.37
N ASN A 17 -4.96 12.91 9.04
CA ASN A 17 -5.92 12.12 8.29
C ASN A 17 -5.47 10.64 8.26
N PRO A 18 -6.24 9.69 8.83
CA PRO A 18 -5.84 8.28 8.85
C PRO A 18 -5.74 7.67 7.43
N VAL A 19 -6.46 8.23 6.45
CA VAL A 19 -6.46 7.73 5.06
C VAL A 19 -5.13 8.01 4.35
N THR A 20 -4.54 9.19 4.54
CA THR A 20 -3.24 9.55 3.96
C THR A 20 -2.11 8.76 4.58
N GLN A 21 -2.15 8.53 5.89
CA GLN A 21 -1.20 7.66 6.58
C GLN A 21 -1.28 6.22 6.07
N MET A 22 -2.49 5.67 5.91
CA MET A 22 -2.70 4.32 5.37
C MET A 22 -2.13 4.18 3.94
N LEU A 23 -2.32 5.20 3.11
CA LEU A 23 -1.79 5.24 1.75
C LEU A 23 -0.25 5.28 1.74
N PHE A 24 0.35 6.05 2.66
CA PHE A 24 1.81 6.07 2.85
C PHE A 24 2.37 4.71 3.28
N TYR A 25 1.75 4.05 4.27
CA TYR A 25 2.18 2.72 4.70
C TYR A 25 2.00 1.66 3.61
N SER A 26 0.94 1.76 2.81
CA SER A 26 0.73 0.88 1.65
C SER A 26 1.84 1.03 0.60
N LEU A 27 2.23 2.27 0.27
CA LEU A 27 3.34 2.56 -0.64
C LEU A 27 4.70 2.09 -0.10
N LEU A 28 4.91 2.19 1.21
CA LEU A 28 6.14 1.73 1.86
C LEU A 28 6.23 0.20 1.93
N ALA A 29 5.10 -0.46 2.22
CA ALA A 29 5.00 -1.91 2.29
C ALA A 29 5.04 -2.57 0.91
N PHE A 30 4.62 -1.88 -0.17
CA PHE A 30 4.55 -2.42 -1.53
C PHE A 30 5.86 -3.10 -2.02
N PRO A 31 7.03 -2.44 -2.02
CA PRO A 31 8.28 -3.09 -2.45
C PRO A 31 8.67 -4.27 -1.56
N ALA A 32 8.43 -4.19 -0.25
CA ALA A 32 8.72 -5.27 0.69
C ALA A 32 7.82 -6.49 0.43
N LEU A 33 6.52 -6.27 0.21
CA LEU A 33 5.54 -7.31 -0.08
C LEU A 33 5.76 -7.94 -1.46
N CYS A 34 6.14 -7.17 -2.47
CA CYS A 34 6.50 -7.69 -3.79
C CYS A 34 7.77 -8.54 -3.75
N LEU A 35 8.80 -8.11 -3.01
CA LEU A 35 10.01 -8.91 -2.81
C LEU A 35 9.72 -10.20 -2.04
N MET A 36 8.92 -10.12 -0.99
CA MET A 36 8.49 -11.29 -0.22
C MET A 36 7.67 -12.26 -1.08
N GLY A 37 6.70 -11.77 -1.85
CA GLY A 37 5.88 -12.56 -2.76
C GLY A 37 6.66 -13.20 -3.91
N GLY A 38 7.83 -12.65 -4.29
CA GLY A 38 8.72 -13.25 -5.29
C GLY A 38 9.75 -14.23 -4.71
N ILE A 39 10.28 -13.95 -3.52
CA ILE A 39 11.39 -14.72 -2.91
C ILE A 39 10.87 -15.90 -2.09
N LEU A 40 9.81 -15.72 -1.28
CA LEU A 40 9.28 -16.78 -0.42
C LEU A 40 8.78 -18.01 -1.19
N PRO A 41 8.12 -17.91 -2.37
CA PRO A 41 7.70 -19.09 -3.10
C PRO A 41 8.86 -19.97 -3.56
N TRP A 42 10.01 -19.35 -3.83
CA TRP A 42 11.24 -20.04 -4.20
C TRP A 42 11.88 -20.77 -3.03
N VAL A 43 11.87 -20.16 -1.84
CA VAL A 43 12.36 -20.78 -0.60
C VAL A 43 11.44 -21.94 -0.17
N LEU A 44 10.12 -21.79 -0.31
CA LEU A 44 9.13 -22.81 0.03
C LEU A 44 8.67 -23.65 -1.18
N LYS A 45 9.52 -23.82 -2.20
CA LYS A 45 9.22 -24.57 -3.45
C LYS A 45 8.63 -25.97 -3.22
N ARG A 46 8.89 -26.59 -2.08
CA ARG A 46 8.45 -27.95 -1.74
C ARG A 46 7.06 -28.01 -1.09
N HIS A 47 6.47 -26.88 -0.69
CA HIS A 47 5.17 -26.82 -0.03
C HIS A 47 4.05 -26.56 -1.05
N PRO A 48 2.96 -27.37 -1.07
CA PRO A 48 1.87 -27.21 -2.03
C PRO A 48 1.09 -25.89 -1.87
N GLN A 49 1.22 -25.23 -0.71
CA GLN A 49 0.61 -23.93 -0.42
C GLN A 49 1.48 -22.73 -0.83
N SER A 50 2.66 -22.96 -1.44
CA SER A 50 3.57 -21.89 -1.88
C SER A 50 2.93 -20.92 -2.90
N ILE A 51 1.95 -21.40 -3.68
CA ILE A 51 1.16 -20.57 -4.61
C ILE A 51 0.41 -19.43 -3.90
N TRP A 52 -0.03 -19.63 -2.66
CA TRP A 52 -0.72 -18.58 -1.88
C TRP A 52 0.20 -17.41 -1.52
N LEU A 53 1.52 -17.59 -1.55
CA LEU A 53 2.46 -16.51 -1.28
C LEU A 53 2.50 -15.48 -2.42
N TYR A 54 2.13 -15.86 -3.66
CA TYR A 54 1.92 -14.88 -4.74
C TYR A 54 0.72 -13.96 -4.47
N ALA A 55 -0.23 -14.39 -3.65
CA ALA A 55 -1.36 -13.56 -3.26
C ALA A 55 -0.93 -12.37 -2.38
N LEU A 56 0.24 -12.40 -1.71
CA LEU A 56 0.79 -11.25 -0.99
C LEU A 56 1.03 -10.06 -1.91
N SER A 57 1.55 -10.30 -3.11
CA SER A 57 1.75 -9.27 -4.13
C SER A 57 0.41 -8.67 -4.57
N GLY A 58 -0.60 -9.53 -4.79
CA GLY A 58 -1.96 -9.11 -5.10
C GLY A 58 -2.61 -8.31 -3.96
N LEU A 59 -2.36 -8.70 -2.72
CA LEU A 59 -2.86 -8.02 -1.52
C LEU A 59 -2.24 -6.62 -1.39
N ALA A 60 -0.95 -6.46 -1.71
CA ALA A 60 -0.29 -5.15 -1.74
C ALA A 60 -0.92 -4.20 -2.78
N VAL A 61 -1.20 -4.70 -3.99
CA VAL A 61 -1.91 -3.93 -5.03
C VAL A 61 -3.32 -3.59 -4.57
N GLY A 62 -4.02 -4.54 -3.95
CA GLY A 62 -5.37 -4.34 -3.40
C GLY A 62 -5.43 -3.27 -2.31
N LEU A 63 -4.47 -3.28 -1.37
CA LEU A 63 -4.36 -2.26 -0.33
C LEU A 63 -4.08 -0.87 -0.90
N PHE A 64 -3.24 -0.78 -1.94
CA PHE A 64 -3.00 0.48 -2.64
C PHE A 64 -4.27 1.00 -3.32
N PHE A 65 -4.95 0.17 -4.11
CA PHE A 65 -6.20 0.54 -4.77
C PHE A 65 -7.30 0.93 -3.77
N ALA A 66 -7.46 0.15 -2.69
CA ALA A 66 -8.43 0.44 -1.65
C ALA A 66 -8.16 1.81 -0.99
N SER A 67 -6.89 2.13 -0.70
CA SER A 67 -6.51 3.41 -0.11
C SER A 67 -6.82 4.58 -1.05
N ILE A 68 -6.60 4.41 -2.36
CA ILE A 68 -6.94 5.42 -3.37
C ILE A 68 -8.45 5.61 -3.46
N VAL A 69 -9.23 4.53 -3.53
CA VAL A 69 -10.69 4.59 -3.58
C VAL A 69 -11.26 5.23 -2.32
N LEU A 70 -10.72 4.91 -1.14
CA LEU A 70 -11.10 5.56 0.12
C LEU A 70 -10.83 7.06 0.11
N LEU A 71 -9.69 7.49 -0.46
CA LEU A 71 -9.37 8.91 -0.63
C LEU A 71 -10.35 9.62 -1.58
N GLN A 72 -10.74 8.94 -2.67
CA GLN A 72 -11.71 9.45 -3.64
C GLN A 72 -13.12 9.60 -3.02
N ILE A 73 -13.56 8.64 -2.22
CA ILE A 73 -14.90 8.66 -1.62
C ILE A 73 -14.99 9.62 -0.43
N GLN A 74 -13.98 9.65 0.44
CA GLN A 74 -14.04 10.44 1.67
C GLN A 74 -13.51 11.86 1.51
N CYS A 75 -12.48 12.08 0.69
CA CYS A 75 -11.83 13.38 0.57
C CYS A 75 -11.96 14.00 -0.83
N ASP A 76 -12.82 13.49 -1.71
CA ASP A 76 -12.96 13.92 -3.12
C ASP A 76 -11.61 13.90 -3.88
N GLY A 77 -10.70 13.01 -3.47
CA GLY A 77 -9.34 12.94 -4.03
C GLY A 77 -8.34 13.96 -3.48
N SER A 78 -8.70 14.77 -2.49
CA SER A 78 -7.76 15.61 -1.74
C SER A 78 -7.07 14.83 -0.60
N PHE A 79 -5.84 15.21 -0.26
CA PHE A 79 -5.12 14.63 0.88
C PHE A 79 -5.61 15.17 2.24
N SER A 80 -6.28 16.32 2.24
CA SER A 80 -7.01 16.83 3.41
C SER A 80 -8.50 16.63 3.23
N CYS A 81 -9.07 15.69 3.99
CA CYS A 81 -10.50 15.65 4.26
C CYS A 81 -10.81 16.78 5.25
N LEU A 82 -11.63 17.75 4.86
CA LEU A 82 -12.07 18.87 5.69
C LEU A 82 -13.53 18.65 6.12
#